data_AF-A0A452XYT9-F1
#
_entry.id   AF-A0A452XYT9-F1
#
_cell.length_a   1.000
_cell.length_b   1.000
_cell.length_c   1.000
_cell.angle_alpha   90.00
_cell.angle_beta   90.00
_cell.angle_gamma   90.00
#
_symmetry.space_group_name_H-M   'P 1'
#
loop_
_entity.id
_entity.type
_entity.pdbx_description
1 polymer ?
#
loop_
_entity_poly.entity_id
_entity_poly.type
_entity_poly.pdbx_seq_one_letter_code
_entity_poly.pdbx_strand_id
1 'polypeptide(L)'
;ILEFVQQSKGWQYVERVANDSAENIMMNVSEEELYNLPTAEFAHRRGFIFKQLTIYHVAIHACADLGSKETLEALLDMFTKENFNYDAFIVMQAVRCYLRCGDIDSAVKMFEEFSSLKPTPAELYVTLAEGAMIGYTPRGMEVAQATLEKMTERKFFLNPKMGTDLLLAASGEKTGGYTTANYIWDMLQTRNIIPALPAVEAYYKGLKEREIPSDDPRLVNVARVLDNLQLRLGPRRNFQ
;
A
#
# COMPACT_ATOMS: atom_id res chain seq x y z
N ILE A 1 18.54 11.51 -8.18
CA ILE A 1 17.07 11.61 -8.41
C ILE A 1 16.68 13.04 -8.79
N LEU A 2 16.85 14.03 -7.92
CA LEU A 2 16.48 15.43 -8.19
C LEU A 2 17.09 15.98 -9.50
N GLU A 3 18.38 15.71 -9.73
CA GLU A 3 19.07 16.14 -10.95
C GLU A 3 18.43 15.55 -12.21
N PHE A 4 18.11 14.25 -12.22
CA PHE A 4 17.44 13.61 -13.36
C PHE A 4 16.03 14.17 -13.60
N VAL A 5 15.27 14.45 -12.55
CA VAL A 5 13.95 15.11 -12.67
C VAL A 5 14.13 16.51 -13.25
N GLN A 6 15.10 17.29 -12.77
CA GLN A 6 15.36 18.63 -13.28
C GLN A 6 15.85 18.62 -14.74
N GLN A 7 16.74 17.69 -15.09
CA GLN A 7 17.22 17.52 -16.46
C GLN A 7 16.06 17.15 -17.40
N SER A 8 15.15 16.26 -17.00
CA SER A 8 13.99 15.88 -17.82
C SER A 8 13.11 17.07 -18.25
N LYS A 9 13.07 18.14 -17.43
CA LYS A 9 12.35 19.38 -17.76
C LYS A 9 13.00 20.13 -18.93
N GLY A 10 14.33 20.11 -19.02
CA GLY A 10 15.07 20.70 -20.15
C GLY A 10 14.73 20.00 -21.46
N TRP A 11 14.56 18.68 -21.42
CA TRP A 11 14.16 17.87 -22.58
C TRP A 11 12.72 18.15 -22.97
N GLN A 12 11.81 18.24 -21.99
CA GLN A 12 10.42 18.67 -22.23
C GLN A 12 10.32 20.08 -22.83
N TYR A 13 11.17 21.03 -22.41
CA TYR A 13 11.17 22.39 -22.96
C TYR A 13 11.67 22.42 -24.41
N VAL A 14 12.79 21.74 -24.71
CA VAL A 14 13.34 21.66 -26.07
C VAL A 14 12.36 20.99 -27.03
N GLU A 15 11.66 19.94 -26.61
CA GLU A 15 10.64 19.26 -27.42
C GLU A 15 9.37 20.09 -27.61
N ARG A 16 8.93 20.86 -26.60
CA ARG A 16 7.79 21.79 -26.73
C ARG A 16 8.08 22.91 -27.72
N VAL A 17 9.30 23.44 -27.73
CA VAL A 17 9.72 24.49 -28.68
C VAL A 17 9.84 23.94 -30.11
N ALA A 18 10.16 22.65 -30.26
CA ALA A 18 10.25 21.99 -31.56
C ALA A 18 8.88 21.60 -32.18
N ASN A 19 7.83 21.43 -31.36
CA ASN A 19 6.52 20.96 -31.81
C ASN A 19 5.39 21.88 -31.32
N ASP A 20 4.99 22.84 -32.16
CA ASP A 20 3.91 23.82 -31.92
C ASP A 20 2.48 23.21 -32.04
N SER A 21 2.32 21.92 -31.73
CA SER A 21 1.02 21.23 -31.62
C SER A 21 0.92 20.54 -30.25
N ALA A 22 0.59 21.34 -29.25
CA ALA A 22 0.74 21.06 -27.82
C ALA A 22 -0.23 20.01 -27.22
N GLU A 23 -0.69 19.02 -27.97
CA GLU A 23 -1.60 17.98 -27.43
C GLU A 23 -0.95 16.60 -27.22
N ASN A 24 0.23 16.29 -27.77
CA ASN A 24 0.64 14.86 -27.88
C ASN A 24 2.06 14.44 -27.42
N ILE A 25 2.88 15.28 -26.79
CA ILE A 25 4.30 14.89 -26.57
C ILE A 25 4.51 13.89 -25.41
N MET A 26 3.70 13.93 -24.34
CA MET A 26 3.76 12.89 -23.28
C MET A 26 2.93 11.64 -23.60
N MET A 27 2.51 11.47 -24.86
CA MET A 27 1.91 10.24 -25.39
C MET A 27 2.95 9.28 -26.00
N ASN A 28 4.24 9.64 -26.01
CA ASN A 28 5.30 8.83 -26.64
C ASN A 28 5.95 7.78 -25.74
N VAL A 29 5.48 7.56 -24.50
CA VAL A 29 5.82 6.32 -23.80
C VAL A 29 5.03 5.21 -24.47
N SER A 30 5.72 4.32 -25.17
CA SER A 30 5.08 3.17 -25.81
C SER A 30 4.32 2.34 -24.76
N GLU A 31 3.29 1.60 -25.18
CA GLU A 31 2.61 0.69 -24.25
C GLU A 31 3.60 -0.31 -23.62
N GLU A 32 4.61 -0.76 -24.38
CA GLU A 32 5.69 -1.61 -23.87
C GLU A 32 6.56 -0.93 -22.80
N GLU A 33 6.93 0.33 -22.98
CA GLU A 33 7.65 1.09 -21.95
C GLU A 33 6.79 1.34 -20.71
N LEU A 34 5.47 1.55 -20.87
CA LEU A 34 4.56 1.68 -19.74
C LEU A 34 4.55 0.44 -18.84
N TYR A 35 4.68 -0.77 -19.40
CA TYR A 35 4.77 -2.01 -18.62
C TYR A 35 6.04 -2.12 -17.78
N ASN A 36 7.10 -1.40 -18.15
CA ASN A 36 8.37 -1.39 -17.40
C ASN A 36 8.39 -0.36 -16.25
N LEU A 37 7.33 0.45 -16.11
CA LEU A 37 7.24 1.47 -15.07
C LEU A 37 6.56 0.92 -13.80
N PRO A 38 6.87 1.50 -12.61
CA PRO A 38 6.17 1.14 -11.37
C PRO A 38 4.67 1.47 -11.41
N THR A 39 4.23 2.20 -12.44
CA THR A 39 2.85 2.60 -12.68
C THR A 39 2.06 1.61 -13.53
N ALA A 40 2.69 0.54 -14.06
CA ALA A 40 2.09 -0.39 -15.02
C ALA A 40 0.73 -0.95 -14.55
N GLU A 41 0.63 -1.40 -13.29
CA GLU A 41 -0.61 -1.96 -12.71
C GLU A 41 -1.78 -0.94 -12.69
N PHE A 42 -1.48 0.35 -12.72
CA PHE A 42 -2.45 1.43 -12.57
C PHE A 42 -2.72 2.19 -13.88
N ALA A 43 -1.98 1.90 -14.96
CA ALA A 43 -2.02 2.66 -16.21
C ALA A 43 -3.44 2.70 -16.84
N HIS A 44 -4.24 1.66 -16.63
CA HIS A 44 -5.62 1.58 -17.14
C HIS A 44 -6.69 2.07 -16.15
N ARG A 45 -6.31 2.46 -14.92
CA ARG A 45 -7.25 2.90 -13.89
C ARG A 45 -7.49 4.40 -14.00
N ARG A 46 -8.66 4.77 -14.52
CA ARG A 46 -9.07 6.17 -14.70
C ARG A 46 -8.93 6.96 -13.39
N GLY A 47 -8.18 8.06 -13.44
CA GLY A 47 -7.99 8.97 -12.31
C GLY A 47 -6.98 8.51 -11.25
N PHE A 48 -6.37 7.33 -11.41
CA PHE A 48 -5.31 6.86 -10.49
C PHE A 48 -3.95 7.49 -10.84
N ILE A 49 -3.68 7.63 -12.14
CA ILE A 49 -2.42 8.11 -12.70
C ILE A 49 -2.70 9.15 -13.78
N PHE A 50 -1.95 10.24 -13.73
CA PHE A 50 -1.86 11.20 -14.83
C PHE A 50 -0.58 10.96 -15.63
N LYS A 51 -0.69 10.51 -16.88
CA LYS A 51 0.46 10.11 -17.72
C LYS A 51 1.54 11.19 -17.81
N GLN A 52 1.13 12.47 -17.78
CA GLN A 52 2.04 13.61 -17.80
C GLN A 52 2.95 13.74 -16.55
N LEU A 53 2.73 12.93 -15.52
CA LEU A 53 3.50 12.94 -14.27
C LEU A 53 4.47 11.76 -14.14
N THR A 54 4.69 10.98 -15.21
CA THR A 54 5.50 9.75 -15.21
C THR A 54 6.87 9.92 -14.56
N ILE A 55 7.58 11.02 -14.82
CA ILE A 55 8.89 11.31 -14.21
C ILE A 55 8.79 11.42 -12.69
N TYR A 56 7.75 12.09 -12.18
CA TYR A 56 7.50 12.23 -10.75
C TYR A 56 7.09 10.89 -10.14
N HIS A 57 6.29 10.08 -10.84
CA HIS A 57 5.92 8.73 -10.38
C HIS A 57 7.15 7.86 -10.14
N VAL A 58 8.06 7.79 -11.11
CA VAL A 58 9.27 6.99 -11.00
C VAL A 58 10.19 7.52 -9.90
N ALA A 59 10.38 8.84 -9.84
CA ALA A 59 11.26 9.46 -8.84
C ALA A 59 10.74 9.26 -7.40
N ILE A 60 9.45 9.48 -7.17
CA ILE A 60 8.81 9.33 -5.84
C ILE A 60 8.75 7.85 -5.45
N HIS A 61 8.48 6.94 -6.39
CA HIS A 61 8.57 5.51 -6.15
C HIS A 61 9.98 5.10 -5.69
N ALA A 62 11.02 5.61 -6.36
CA ALA A 62 12.41 5.36 -5.95
C ALA A 62 12.73 5.92 -4.56
N CYS A 63 12.20 7.10 -4.21
CA CYS A 63 12.32 7.65 -2.85
C CYS A 63 11.70 6.72 -1.80
N ALA A 64 10.54 6.13 -2.08
CA ALA A 64 9.89 5.19 -1.20
C ALA A 64 10.68 3.87 -1.02
N ASP A 65 11.32 3.40 -2.09
CA ASP A 65 12.20 2.22 -2.01
C ASP A 65 13.47 2.49 -1.22
N LEU A 66 14.05 3.68 -1.36
CA LEU A 66 15.27 4.10 -0.68
C LEU A 66 15.05 4.65 0.74
N GLY A 67 13.81 4.96 1.12
CA GLY A 67 13.50 5.64 2.39
C GLY A 67 14.13 7.04 2.47
N SER A 68 14.17 7.79 1.36
CA SER A 68 14.78 9.12 1.32
C SER A 68 13.72 10.22 1.44
N LYS A 69 13.45 10.63 2.68
CA LYS A 69 12.46 11.66 3.02
C LYS A 69 12.83 13.03 2.45
N GLU A 70 14.09 13.43 2.56
CA GLU A 70 14.56 14.74 2.13
C GLU A 70 14.41 14.91 0.61
N THR A 71 14.76 13.85 -0.14
CA THR A 71 14.59 13.83 -1.60
C THR A 71 13.12 13.88 -1.99
N LEU A 72 12.26 13.14 -1.26
CA LEU A 72 10.81 13.17 -1.48
C LEU A 72 10.24 14.58 -1.28
N GLU A 73 10.56 15.23 -0.17
CA GLU A 73 10.05 16.57 0.16
C GLU A 73 10.49 17.61 -0.88
N ALA A 74 11.74 17.53 -1.34
CA ALA A 74 12.23 18.37 -2.44
C ALA A 74 11.46 18.11 -3.76
N LEU A 75 11.14 16.85 -4.08
CA LEU A 75 10.31 16.52 -5.25
C LEU A 75 8.88 17.05 -5.13
N LEU A 76 8.26 16.92 -3.96
CA LEU A 76 6.90 17.41 -3.70
C LEU A 76 6.82 18.94 -3.73
N ASP A 77 7.85 19.62 -3.24
CA ASP A 77 7.95 21.09 -3.31
C ASP A 77 8.12 21.57 -4.76
N MET A 78 8.98 20.91 -5.55
CA MET A 78 9.07 21.16 -6.99
C MET A 78 7.73 20.92 -7.70
N PHE A 79 7.07 19.81 -7.40
CA PHE A 79 5.77 19.45 -7.97
C PHE A 79 4.68 20.49 -7.67
N THR A 80 4.66 20.99 -6.44
CA THR A 80 3.71 22.03 -5.99
C THR A 80 3.98 23.36 -6.69
N LYS A 81 5.25 23.77 -6.83
CA LYS A 81 5.65 25.00 -7.55
C LYS A 81 5.25 24.99 -9.04
N GLU A 82 5.12 23.80 -9.62
CA GLU A 82 4.67 23.60 -11.00
C GLU A 82 3.15 23.61 -11.15
N ASN A 83 2.40 23.86 -10.07
CA ASN A 83 0.93 23.86 -10.03
C ASN A 83 0.30 22.54 -10.49
N PHE A 84 1.00 21.42 -10.31
CA PHE A 84 0.43 20.11 -10.55
C PHE A 84 -0.40 19.64 -9.37
N ASN A 85 -1.42 18.83 -9.67
CA ASN A 85 -2.26 18.19 -8.67
C ASN A 85 -1.80 16.75 -8.43
N TYR A 86 -1.66 16.36 -7.17
CA TYR A 86 -1.31 14.99 -6.80
C TYR A 86 -2.35 13.99 -7.33
N ASP A 87 -1.91 12.96 -8.04
CA ASP A 87 -2.75 11.78 -8.30
C ASP A 87 -2.60 10.76 -7.18
N ALA A 88 -3.43 9.71 -7.23
CA ALA A 88 -3.44 8.69 -6.18
C ALA A 88 -2.09 7.97 -6.07
N PHE A 89 -1.39 7.75 -7.18
CA PHE A 89 -0.10 7.07 -7.18
C PHE A 89 0.98 7.88 -6.48
N ILE A 90 1.08 9.19 -6.76
CA ILE A 90 2.05 10.06 -6.07
C ILE A 90 1.80 10.03 -4.56
N VAL A 91 0.55 10.22 -4.13
CA VAL A 91 0.20 10.21 -2.70
C VAL A 91 0.54 8.86 -2.07
N MET A 92 0.19 7.76 -2.74
CA MET A 92 0.46 6.40 -2.25
C MET A 92 1.96 6.17 -2.03
N GLN A 93 2.81 6.54 -2.99
CA GLN A 93 4.26 6.36 -2.85
C GLN A 93 4.89 7.32 -1.84
N ALA A 94 4.41 8.56 -1.75
CA ALA A 94 4.87 9.51 -0.75
C ALA A 94 4.51 9.06 0.68
N VAL A 95 3.27 8.62 0.91
CA VAL A 95 2.82 8.01 2.18
C VAL A 95 3.70 6.81 2.54
N ARG A 96 3.94 5.88 1.59
CA ARG A 96 4.82 4.73 1.79
C ARG A 96 6.24 5.13 2.20
N CYS A 97 6.80 6.17 1.57
CA CYS A 97 8.11 6.69 1.92
C CYS A 97 8.15 7.26 3.34
N TYR A 98 7.20 8.13 3.70
CA TYR A 98 7.12 8.70 5.05
C TYR A 98 7.05 7.62 6.14
N LEU A 99 6.21 6.59 5.94
CA LEU A 99 6.07 5.47 6.88
C LEU A 99 7.36 4.66 7.02
N ARG A 100 8.08 4.41 5.91
CA ARG A 100 9.39 3.74 5.95
C ARG A 100 10.46 4.55 6.66
N CYS A 101 10.35 5.87 6.63
CA CYS A 101 11.23 6.77 7.39
C CYS A 101 10.79 6.94 8.86
N GLY A 102 9.70 6.29 9.29
CA GLY A 102 9.14 6.43 10.64
C GLY A 102 8.36 7.72 10.87
N ASP A 103 8.13 8.53 9.84
CA ASP A 103 7.34 9.77 9.93
C ASP A 103 5.85 9.49 9.67
N ILE A 104 5.21 8.90 10.67
CA ILE A 104 3.79 8.55 10.61
C ILE A 104 2.90 9.79 10.49
N ASP A 105 3.27 10.90 11.13
CA ASP A 105 2.43 12.11 11.14
C ASP A 105 2.36 12.77 9.76
N SER A 106 3.47 12.86 9.04
CA SER A 106 3.48 13.36 7.66
C SER A 106 2.70 12.44 6.72
N ALA A 107 2.81 11.12 6.91
CA ALA A 107 2.04 10.14 6.15
C ALA A 107 0.52 10.30 6.36
N VAL A 108 0.07 10.41 7.62
CA VAL A 108 -1.34 10.62 7.98
C VAL A 108 -1.83 11.96 7.44
N LYS A 109 -1.06 13.04 7.61
CA LYS A 109 -1.42 14.36 7.09
C LYS A 109 -1.69 14.33 5.58
N MET A 110 -0.75 13.79 4.81
CA MET A 110 -0.89 13.72 3.35
C MET A 110 -2.08 12.83 2.94
N PHE A 111 -2.30 11.72 3.63
CA PHE A 111 -3.45 10.85 3.41
C PHE A 111 -4.78 11.57 3.64
N GLU A 112 -4.90 12.33 4.74
CA GLU A 112 -6.11 13.08 5.08
C GLU A 112 -6.38 14.21 4.08
N GLU A 113 -5.33 14.97 3.72
CA GLU A 113 -5.43 16.04 2.72
C GLU A 113 -5.95 15.48 1.38
N PHE A 114 -5.38 14.39 0.88
CA PHE A 114 -5.87 13.74 -0.34
C PHE A 114 -7.31 13.22 -0.19
N SER A 115 -7.61 12.57 0.93
CA SER A 115 -8.92 11.94 1.20
C SER A 115 -10.06 12.94 1.42
N SER A 116 -9.73 14.20 1.69
CA SER A 116 -10.67 15.31 1.80
C SER A 116 -11.02 15.92 0.44
N LEU A 117 -10.11 15.83 -0.53
CA LEU A 117 -10.24 16.48 -1.84
C LEU A 117 -10.73 15.52 -2.94
N LYS A 118 -10.37 14.24 -2.85
CA LYS A 118 -10.58 13.27 -3.94
C LYS A 118 -11.11 11.94 -3.40
N PRO A 119 -11.83 11.14 -4.22
CA PRO A 119 -12.16 9.77 -3.88
C PRO A 119 -10.89 8.95 -3.60
N THR A 120 -10.77 8.47 -2.36
CA THR A 120 -9.63 7.69 -1.92
C THR A 120 -9.75 6.25 -2.40
N PRO A 121 -8.79 5.71 -3.18
CA PRO A 121 -8.80 4.31 -3.55
C PRO A 121 -8.49 3.41 -2.34
N ALA A 122 -9.04 2.19 -2.32
CA ALA A 122 -8.83 1.22 -1.24
C ALA A 122 -7.34 0.94 -1.00
N GLU A 123 -6.54 0.93 -2.07
CA GLU A 123 -5.09 0.74 -2.02
C GLU A 123 -4.38 1.76 -1.12
N LEU A 124 -4.88 3.00 -1.06
CA LEU A 124 -4.26 4.04 -0.25
C LEU A 124 -4.51 3.81 1.26
N TYR A 125 -5.70 3.34 1.64
CA TYR A 125 -5.98 2.92 3.03
C TYR A 125 -5.07 1.76 3.44
N VAL A 126 -4.94 0.76 2.58
CA VAL A 126 -4.08 -0.41 2.83
C VAL A 126 -2.62 0.01 2.95
N THR A 127 -2.14 0.91 2.07
CA THR A 127 -0.76 1.42 2.12
C THR A 127 -0.46 2.13 3.44
N LEU A 128 -1.38 2.99 3.92
CA LEU A 128 -1.22 3.67 5.21
C LEU A 128 -1.25 2.67 6.37
N ALA A 129 -2.22 1.75 6.38
CA ALA A 129 -2.36 0.78 7.47
C ALA A 129 -1.15 -0.18 7.54
N GLU A 130 -0.73 -0.74 6.40
CA GLU A 130 0.42 -1.64 6.31
C GLU A 130 1.71 -0.92 6.75
N GLY A 131 1.98 0.27 6.22
CA GLY A 131 3.19 1.01 6.55
C GLY A 131 3.21 1.52 8.00
N ALA A 132 2.06 1.85 8.58
CA ALA A 132 1.98 2.27 9.99
C ALA A 132 2.33 1.14 10.96
N MET A 133 2.16 -0.13 10.56
CA MET A 133 2.56 -1.28 11.37
C MET A 133 4.07 -1.54 11.36
N ILE A 134 4.86 -0.83 10.54
CA ILE A 134 6.32 -0.97 10.52
C ILE A 134 6.90 -0.67 11.91
N GLY A 135 7.69 -1.60 12.43
CA GLY A 135 8.32 -1.48 13.74
C GLY A 135 7.37 -1.67 14.93
N TYR A 136 6.08 -1.95 14.71
CA TYR A 136 5.10 -2.28 15.75
C TYR A 136 5.02 -1.23 16.88
N THR A 137 5.15 0.06 16.54
CA THR A 137 5.03 1.14 17.53
C THR A 137 3.57 1.26 17.99
N PRO A 138 3.30 1.60 19.28
CA PRO A 138 1.91 1.76 19.75
C PRO A 138 1.10 2.75 18.90
N ARG A 139 1.73 3.87 18.53
CA ARG A 139 1.12 4.88 17.66
C ARG A 139 0.85 4.33 16.26
N GLY A 140 1.78 3.59 15.69
CA GLY A 140 1.62 2.98 14.36
C GLY A 140 0.49 1.95 14.31
N MET A 141 0.39 1.10 15.34
CA MET A 141 -0.69 0.11 15.45
C MET A 141 -2.07 0.77 15.62
N GLU A 142 -2.16 1.85 16.41
CA GLU A 142 -3.37 2.68 16.55
C GLU A 142 -3.79 3.28 15.20
N VAL A 143 -2.86 3.92 14.49
CA VAL A 143 -3.10 4.51 13.17
C VAL A 143 -3.54 3.45 12.16
N ALA A 144 -2.91 2.28 12.17
CA ALA A 144 -3.28 1.17 11.29
C ALA A 144 -4.73 0.71 11.53
N GLN A 145 -5.10 0.49 12.79
CA GLN A 145 -6.46 0.09 13.14
C GLN A 145 -7.49 1.16 12.77
N ALA A 146 -7.27 2.42 13.15
CA ALA A 146 -8.17 3.53 12.83
C ALA A 146 -8.34 3.72 11.31
N THR A 147 -7.28 3.49 10.53
CA THR A 147 -7.34 3.57 9.06
C THR A 147 -8.24 2.48 8.47
N LEU A 148 -8.18 1.25 9.00
CA LEU A 148 -9.02 0.13 8.56
C LEU A 148 -10.50 0.30 8.98
N GLU A 149 -10.74 0.87 10.16
CA GLU A 149 -12.08 1.26 10.61
C GLU A 149 -12.67 2.32 9.65
N LYS A 150 -11.91 3.38 9.35
CA LYS A 150 -12.30 4.41 8.38
C LYS A 150 -12.55 3.87 6.98
N MET A 151 -11.75 2.89 6.54
CA MET A 151 -11.96 2.19 5.26
C MET A 151 -13.32 1.47 5.23
N THR A 152 -13.67 0.80 6.33
CA THR A 152 -14.92 0.05 6.49
C THR A 152 -16.14 0.98 6.56
N GLU A 153 -16.04 2.10 7.27
CA GLU A 153 -17.08 3.13 7.33
C GLU A 153 -17.42 3.68 5.93
N ARG A 154 -16.41 3.80 5.06
CA ARG A 154 -16.58 4.19 3.66
C ARG A 154 -17.02 3.04 2.74
N LYS A 155 -17.35 1.88 3.29
CA LYS A 155 -17.82 0.68 2.57
C LYS A 155 -16.81 0.13 1.57
N PHE A 156 -15.51 0.36 1.81
CA PHE A 156 -14.45 -0.35 1.11
C PHE A 156 -14.14 -1.66 1.83
N PHE A 157 -13.80 -2.69 1.06
CA PHE A 157 -13.53 -4.03 1.57
C PHE A 157 -12.17 -4.52 1.09
N LEU A 158 -11.50 -5.31 1.93
CA LEU A 158 -10.25 -5.96 1.57
C LEU A 158 -10.52 -7.03 0.50
N ASN A 159 -9.70 -7.04 -0.54
CA ASN A 159 -9.61 -8.19 -1.44
C ASN A 159 -8.70 -9.27 -0.81
N PRO A 160 -8.68 -10.52 -1.35
CA PRO A 160 -7.87 -11.59 -0.76
C PRO A 160 -6.37 -11.29 -0.65
N LYS A 161 -5.79 -10.55 -1.61
CA LYS A 161 -4.38 -10.15 -1.59
C LYS A 161 -4.12 -9.16 -0.45
N MET A 162 -4.83 -8.03 -0.45
CA MET A 162 -4.75 -6.99 0.59
C MET A 162 -4.96 -7.57 2.00
N GLY A 163 -5.96 -8.44 2.15
CA GLY A 163 -6.26 -9.10 3.41
C GLY A 163 -5.14 -10.00 3.91
N THR A 164 -4.56 -10.80 3.01
CA THR A 164 -3.43 -11.68 3.32
C THR A 164 -2.21 -10.87 3.76
N ASP A 165 -1.86 -9.83 2.99
CA ASP A 165 -0.67 -9.02 3.25
C ASP A 165 -0.78 -8.26 4.57
N LEU A 166 -1.94 -7.63 4.83
CA LEU A 166 -2.22 -6.94 6.09
C LEU A 166 -2.22 -7.88 7.29
N LEU A 167 -2.85 -9.05 7.18
CA LEU A 167 -2.89 -10.03 8.27
C LEU A 167 -1.48 -10.51 8.60
N LEU A 168 -0.67 -10.81 7.57
CA LEU A 168 0.72 -11.21 7.75
C LEU A 168 1.53 -10.12 8.45
N ALA A 169 1.41 -8.87 7.99
CA ALA A 169 2.10 -7.73 8.58
C ALA A 169 1.71 -7.53 10.06
N ALA A 170 0.41 -7.50 10.36
CA ALA A 170 -0.11 -7.31 11.71
C ALA A 170 0.26 -8.46 12.66
N SER A 171 0.32 -9.70 12.16
CA SER A 171 0.69 -10.88 12.95
C SER A 171 2.15 -10.90 13.38
N GLY A 172 3.01 -10.04 12.85
CA GLY A 172 4.39 -9.92 13.38
C GLY A 172 4.52 -9.13 14.69
N GLU A 173 3.43 -8.53 15.20
CA GLU A 173 3.45 -7.72 16.43
C GLU A 173 3.74 -8.58 17.68
N LYS A 174 4.96 -8.59 18.20
CA LYS A 174 5.28 -9.46 19.36
C LYS A 174 4.81 -8.89 20.70
N THR A 175 4.66 -7.58 20.81
CA THR A 175 4.53 -6.88 22.10
C THR A 175 3.12 -6.43 22.46
N GLY A 176 2.18 -6.41 21.52
CA GLY A 176 0.82 -5.93 21.73
C GLY A 176 -0.24 -7.01 21.90
N GLY A 177 -1.51 -6.63 21.72
CA GLY A 177 -2.67 -7.51 21.93
C GLY A 177 -3.19 -8.20 20.66
N TYR A 178 -2.57 -8.02 19.49
CA TYR A 178 -3.14 -8.39 18.18
C TYR A 178 -4.51 -7.76 17.94
N THR A 179 -4.81 -6.60 18.52
CA THR A 179 -6.09 -5.92 18.25
C THR A 179 -6.25 -5.68 16.74
N THR A 180 -5.21 -5.18 16.08
CA THR A 180 -5.20 -4.96 14.62
C THR A 180 -5.27 -6.26 13.83
N ALA A 181 -4.50 -7.29 14.20
CA ALA A 181 -4.54 -8.58 13.50
C ALA A 181 -5.88 -9.30 13.67
N ASN A 182 -6.48 -9.21 14.86
CA ASN A 182 -7.81 -9.72 15.18
C ASN A 182 -8.88 -9.01 14.35
N TYR A 183 -8.80 -7.67 14.27
CA TYR A 183 -9.69 -6.86 13.47
C TYR A 183 -9.61 -7.25 11.98
N ILE A 184 -8.39 -7.35 11.43
CA ILE A 184 -8.18 -7.78 10.03
C ILE A 184 -8.77 -9.19 9.80
N TRP A 185 -8.52 -10.14 10.70
CA TRP A 185 -9.09 -11.48 10.61
C TRP A 185 -10.63 -11.42 10.53
N ASP A 186 -11.27 -10.63 11.39
CA ASP A 186 -12.73 -10.51 11.44
C ASP A 186 -13.29 -9.85 10.17
N MET A 187 -12.58 -8.87 9.61
CA MET A 187 -12.93 -8.27 8.30
C MET A 187 -12.94 -9.32 7.19
N LEU A 188 -11.97 -10.25 7.18
CA LEU A 188 -11.86 -11.31 6.18
C LEU A 188 -12.94 -12.37 6.37
N GLN A 189 -13.20 -12.79 7.61
CA GLN A 189 -14.26 -13.76 7.94
C GLN A 189 -15.64 -13.25 7.54
N THR A 190 -15.95 -11.97 7.81
CA THR A 190 -17.23 -11.34 7.45
C THR A 190 -17.53 -11.41 5.94
N ARG A 191 -16.49 -11.54 5.12
CA ARG A 191 -16.59 -11.61 3.66
C ARG A 191 -16.29 -13.00 3.10
N ASN A 192 -16.15 -14.02 3.96
CA ASN A 192 -15.75 -15.38 3.60
C ASN A 192 -14.45 -15.43 2.78
N ILE A 193 -13.51 -14.52 3.07
CA ILE A 193 -12.20 -14.49 2.43
C ILE A 193 -11.26 -15.38 3.24
N ILE A 194 -10.63 -16.34 2.56
CA ILE A 194 -9.62 -17.21 3.16
C ILE A 194 -8.25 -16.62 2.86
N PRO A 195 -7.48 -16.18 3.87
CA PRO A 195 -6.12 -15.67 3.67
C PRO A 195 -5.17 -16.78 3.18
N ALA A 196 -4.06 -16.40 2.55
CA ALA A 196 -3.05 -17.38 2.16
C ALA A 196 -2.37 -18.03 3.38
N LEU A 197 -1.86 -19.25 3.19
CA LEU A 197 -1.24 -20.06 4.24
C LEU A 197 -0.23 -19.30 5.11
N PRO A 198 0.73 -18.51 4.56
CA PRO A 198 1.72 -17.82 5.39
C PRO A 198 1.10 -16.83 6.40
N ALA A 199 0.04 -16.12 6.00
CA ALA A 199 -0.66 -15.17 6.87
C ALA A 199 -1.43 -15.89 7.99
N VAL A 200 -2.09 -17.00 7.65
CA VAL A 200 -2.82 -17.82 8.65
C VAL A 200 -1.85 -18.47 9.64
N GLU A 201 -0.71 -18.97 9.17
CA GLU A 201 0.34 -19.56 10.02
C GLU A 201 0.95 -18.53 10.98
N ALA A 202 1.31 -17.35 10.47
CA ALA A 202 1.85 -16.27 11.30
C ALA A 202 0.85 -15.85 12.39
N TYR A 203 -0.41 -15.68 12.00
CA TYR A 203 -1.47 -15.31 12.93
C TYR A 203 -1.72 -16.38 13.99
N TYR A 204 -1.81 -17.65 13.57
CA TYR A 204 -2.00 -18.79 14.47
C TYR A 204 -0.86 -18.93 15.49
N LYS A 205 0.38 -18.86 15.02
CA LYS A 205 1.57 -18.93 15.87
C LYS A 205 1.54 -17.82 16.92
N GLY A 206 1.24 -16.60 16.47
CA GLY A 206 1.15 -15.45 17.34
C GLY A 206 0.05 -15.51 18.40
N LEU A 207 -1.11 -16.07 18.06
CA LEU A 207 -2.17 -16.33 19.04
C LEU A 207 -1.73 -17.37 20.08
N LYS A 208 -0.98 -18.40 19.68
CA LYS A 208 -0.46 -19.44 20.58
C LYS A 208 0.64 -18.98 21.53
N GLU A 209 1.49 -18.05 21.07
CA GLU A 209 2.58 -17.51 21.90
C GLU A 209 2.05 -16.67 23.06
N ARG A 210 0.79 -16.23 22.98
CA ARG A 210 0.09 -15.58 24.07
C ARG A 210 -0.71 -16.62 24.82
N GLU A 211 -0.70 -16.56 26.14
CA GLU A 211 -1.35 -17.52 27.05
C GLU A 211 -2.90 -17.44 26.98
N ILE A 212 -3.47 -17.44 25.77
CA ILE A 212 -4.90 -17.48 25.49
C ILE A 212 -5.37 -18.91 25.79
N PRO A 213 -6.53 -19.08 26.46
CA PRO A 213 -7.11 -20.41 26.68
C PRO A 213 -7.21 -21.20 25.37
N SER A 214 -6.87 -22.49 25.40
CA SER A 214 -6.90 -23.34 24.20
C SER A 214 -8.29 -23.51 23.59
N ASP A 215 -9.34 -23.29 24.38
CA ASP A 215 -10.75 -23.35 23.96
C ASP A 215 -11.26 -22.00 23.40
N ASP A 216 -10.38 -21.02 23.21
CA ASP A 216 -10.76 -19.74 22.61
C ASP A 216 -11.36 -19.95 21.21
N PRO A 217 -12.59 -19.46 20.95
CA PRO A 217 -13.29 -19.69 19.68
C PRO A 217 -12.52 -19.22 18.45
N ARG A 218 -11.72 -18.16 18.58
CA ARG A 218 -10.90 -17.64 17.48
C ARG A 218 -9.72 -18.56 17.25
N LEU A 219 -9.02 -19.00 18.28
CA LEU A 219 -7.91 -19.95 18.13
C LEU A 219 -8.35 -21.26 17.46
N VAL A 220 -9.50 -21.80 17.88
CA VAL A 220 -10.08 -23.02 17.27
C VAL A 220 -10.46 -22.79 15.80
N ASN A 221 -11.07 -21.64 15.48
CA ASN A 221 -11.41 -21.30 14.10
C ASN A 221 -10.16 -21.20 13.22
N VAL A 222 -9.14 -20.46 13.68
CA VAL A 222 -7.88 -20.27 12.96
C VAL A 222 -7.17 -21.61 12.74
N ALA A 223 -7.11 -22.48 13.77
CA ALA A 223 -6.55 -23.83 13.66
C ALA A 223 -7.24 -24.64 12.56
N ARG A 224 -8.58 -24.63 12.53
CA ARG A 224 -9.36 -25.33 11.51
C ARG A 224 -9.11 -24.77 10.10
N VAL A 225 -9.00 -23.46 9.94
CA VAL A 225 -8.66 -22.85 8.65
C VAL A 225 -7.26 -23.27 8.21
N LEU A 226 -6.30 -23.28 9.13
CA LEU A 226 -4.93 -23.70 8.88
C LEU A 226 -4.85 -25.15 8.42
N ASP A 227 -5.48 -26.08 9.15
CA ASP A 227 -5.49 -27.51 8.81
C ASP A 227 -6.08 -27.74 7.41
N ASN A 228 -7.18 -27.05 7.08
CA ASN A 228 -7.80 -27.13 5.76
C ASN A 228 -6.88 -26.64 4.63
N LEU A 229 -6.09 -25.59 4.87
CA LEU A 229 -5.13 -25.07 3.91
C LEU A 229 -3.94 -26.03 3.72
N GLN A 230 -3.44 -26.61 4.81
CA GLN A 230 -2.35 -27.59 4.77
C GLN A 230 -2.76 -28.88 4.07
N LEU A 231 -4.00 -29.36 4.26
CA LEU A 231 -4.54 -30.52 3.53
C LEU A 231 -4.65 -30.27 2.03
N ARG A 232 -4.95 -29.04 1.60
CA ARG A 232 -5.00 -28.67 0.17
C ARG A 232 -3.62 -28.58 -0.48
N LEU A 233 -2.59 -28.23 0.29
CA LEU A 233 -1.22 -28.03 -0.18
C LEU A 233 -0.30 -29.25 0.04
N GLY A 234 -0.71 -30.19 0.89
CA GLY A 234 -0.01 -31.45 1.08
C GLY A 234 0.05 -32.27 -0.21
N PRO A 235 1.05 -33.16 -0.36
CA PRO A 235 1.13 -34.04 -1.52
C PRO A 235 -0.19 -34.80 -1.63
N ARG A 236 -0.83 -34.76 -2.80
CA ARG A 236 -1.99 -35.61 -3.10
C ARG A 236 -1.62 -37.02 -2.69
N ARG A 237 -2.18 -37.51 -1.57
CA ARG A 237 -2.10 -38.93 -1.23
C ARG A 237 -2.85 -39.64 -2.35
N ASN A 238 -2.09 -40.15 -3.32
CA ASN A 238 -2.57 -41.12 -4.28
C ASN A 238 -3.07 -42.30 -3.44
N PHE A 239 -4.38 -42.37 -3.25
CA PHE A 239 -5.01 -43.59 -2.77
C PHE A 239 -4.83 -44.62 -3.89
N GLN A 240 -4.00 -45.62 -3.62
CA GLN A 240 -3.98 -46.89 -4.34
C GLN A 240 -5.25 -47.68 -4.04
#